data_AF-A0A7Y3HMJ0-F1
#
_entry.id   AF-A0A7Y3HMJ0-F1
#
_cell.length_a   1.000
_cell.length_b   1.000
_cell.length_c   1.000
_cell.angle_alpha   90.00
_cell.angle_beta   90.00
_cell.angle_gamma   90.00
#
_symmetry.space_group_name_H-M   'P 1'
#
loop_
_entity.id
_entity.type
_entity.pdbx_description
1 polymer ?
#
loop_
_entity_poly.entity_id
_entity_poly.type
_entity_poly.pdbx_seq_one_letter_code
_entity_poly.pdbx_strand_id
1 'polypeptide(L)'
;MKSILLTLLLFCQYFAYGQGINNNWITGYGGGFGDPDFGESTIDFFTGSASISLNHMEMDFRQTHANISDSSGNLLFFTNGYYIADANGDTMLNGTGINPSTFTNMFPDGLT
;
A
#
# COMPACT_ATOMS: atom_id res chain seq x y z
N MET A 1 -43.24 -2.96 -12.52
CA MET A 1 -42.19 -3.94 -12.12
C MET A 1 -40.83 -3.61 -12.72
N LYS A 2 -40.68 -3.44 -14.04
CA LYS A 2 -39.38 -3.08 -14.68
C LYS A 2 -38.78 -1.77 -14.15
N SER A 3 -39.61 -0.75 -13.90
CA SER A 3 -39.20 0.54 -13.34
C SER A 3 -38.69 0.46 -11.90
N ILE A 4 -39.26 -0.43 -11.08
CA ILE A 4 -38.82 -0.64 -9.67
C ILE A 4 -37.45 -1.32 -9.62
N LEU A 5 -37.23 -2.31 -10.49
CA LEU A 5 -35.95 -3.01 -10.60
C LEU A 5 -34.82 -2.05 -11.02
N LEU A 6 -35.09 -1.16 -11.96
CA LEU A 6 -34.12 -0.15 -12.40
C LEU A 6 -33.76 0.82 -11.27
N THR A 7 -34.75 1.26 -10.49
CA THR A 7 -34.50 2.12 -9.32
C THR A 7 -33.64 1.41 -8.26
N LEU A 8 -33.91 0.13 -7.97
CA LEU A 8 -33.10 -0.65 -7.02
C LEU A 8 -31.63 -0.79 -7.47
N LEU A 9 -31.39 -1.03 -8.75
CA LEU A 9 -30.04 -1.12 -9.31
C LEU A 9 -29.28 0.22 -9.22
N LEU A 10 -29.97 1.34 -9.43
CA LEU A 10 -29.37 2.68 -9.30
C LEU A 10 -29.05 3.05 -7.84
N PHE A 11 -29.72 2.48 -6.85
CA PHE A 11 -29.40 2.71 -5.42
C PHE A 11 -28.33 1.75 -4.87
N CYS A 12 -28.09 0.61 -5.53
CA CYS A 12 -27.13 -0.40 -5.09
C CYS A 12 -25.69 0.12 -5.01
N GLN A 13 -25.31 1.07 -5.88
CA GLN A 13 -23.98 1.68 -5.91
C GLN A 13 -23.61 2.42 -4.61
N TYR A 14 -24.59 2.91 -3.83
CA TYR A 14 -24.34 3.58 -2.55
C TYR A 14 -23.90 2.61 -1.43
N PHE A 15 -24.05 1.30 -1.65
CA PHE A 15 -23.65 0.25 -0.71
C PHE A 15 -22.41 -0.53 -1.19
N ALA A 16 -21.85 -0.16 -2.34
CA ALA A 16 -20.63 -0.77 -2.85
C ALA A 16 -19.41 -0.10 -2.21
N TYR A 17 -19.01 -0.59 -1.03
CA TYR A 17 -17.70 -0.26 -0.47
C TYR A 17 -16.62 -1.13 -1.11
N GLY A 18 -15.42 -0.58 -1.31
CA GLY A 18 -14.26 -1.40 -1.66
C GLY A 18 -14.01 -2.44 -0.56
N GLN A 19 -13.55 -3.63 -0.94
CA GLN A 19 -13.33 -4.78 -0.04
C GLN A 19 -12.21 -4.58 1.01
N GLY A 20 -11.74 -3.36 1.24
CA GLY A 20 -10.63 -3.03 2.14
C GLY A 20 -9.25 -3.41 1.62
N ILE A 21 -9.13 -4.39 0.72
CA ILE A 21 -7.83 -5.01 0.36
C ILE A 21 -6.80 -4.05 -0.28
N ASN A 22 -7.25 -2.97 -0.94
CA ASN A 22 -6.39 -1.97 -1.59
C ASN A 22 -6.63 -0.55 -1.01
N ASN A 23 -6.96 -0.44 0.28
CA ASN A 23 -7.26 0.84 0.92
C ASN A 23 -6.00 1.67 1.25
N ASN A 24 -4.89 1.02 1.55
CA ASN A 24 -3.65 1.69 1.92
C ASN A 24 -2.79 1.98 0.69
N TRP A 25 -2.28 3.20 0.57
CA TRP A 25 -1.29 3.58 -0.43
C TRP A 25 -0.06 4.08 0.32
N ILE A 26 1.04 3.33 0.22
CA ILE A 26 2.28 3.64 0.94
C ILE A 26 3.26 4.27 -0.06
N THR A 27 3.87 5.38 0.31
CA THR A 27 4.78 6.13 -0.56
C THR A 27 5.84 6.83 0.27
N GLY A 28 6.84 7.41 -0.37
CA GLY A 28 7.89 8.19 0.27
C GLY A 28 9.20 7.44 0.39
N TYR A 29 10.20 8.17 0.90
CA TYR A 29 11.56 7.68 1.09
C TYR A 29 12.26 8.53 2.16
N GLY A 30 13.32 7.98 2.74
CA GLY A 30 14.18 8.68 3.67
C GLY A 30 13.68 8.67 5.12
N GLY A 31 12.71 7.83 5.48
CA GLY A 31 12.21 7.73 6.86
C GLY A 31 13.27 7.21 7.84
N GLY A 32 14.21 6.40 7.37
CA GLY A 32 15.32 5.86 8.16
C GLY A 32 16.37 6.87 8.63
N PHE A 33 16.31 8.14 8.19
CA PHE A 33 17.28 9.18 8.58
C PHE A 33 16.91 9.95 9.85
N GLY A 34 15.74 9.66 10.45
CA GLY A 34 15.32 10.24 11.73
C GLY A 34 14.83 11.70 11.66
N ASP A 35 14.58 12.21 10.44
CA ASP A 35 13.91 13.49 10.24
C ASP A 35 12.40 13.30 10.43
N PRO A 36 11.73 14.01 11.36
CA PRO A 36 10.29 13.88 11.57
C PRO A 36 9.44 14.44 10.43
N ASP A 37 10.00 15.29 9.57
CA ASP A 37 9.30 15.93 8.45
C ASP A 37 9.50 15.18 7.11
N PHE A 38 10.32 14.13 7.10
CA PHE A 38 10.64 13.31 5.94
C PHE A 38 10.42 11.82 6.22
N GLY A 39 10.02 11.08 5.19
CA GLY A 39 9.84 9.64 5.27
C GLY A 39 8.63 9.15 4.51
N GLU A 40 8.12 8.01 4.95
CA GLU A 40 7.04 7.33 4.30
C GLU A 40 5.70 7.92 4.75
N SER A 41 4.73 7.96 3.84
CA SER A 41 3.36 8.36 4.11
C SER A 41 2.43 7.23 3.71
N THR A 42 1.43 6.97 4.55
CA THR A 42 0.31 6.12 4.19
C THR A 42 -0.92 6.97 3.95
N ILE A 43 -1.56 6.77 2.81
CA ILE A 43 -2.88 7.29 2.51
C ILE A 43 -3.87 6.13 2.63
N ASP A 44 -4.75 6.20 3.61
CA ASP A 44 -5.80 5.20 3.87
C ASP A 44 -7.15 5.68 3.33
N PHE A 45 -7.76 4.86 2.47
CA PHE A 45 -9.08 5.07 1.87
C PHE A 45 -10.18 4.18 2.46
N PHE A 46 -9.95 3.50 3.59
CA PHE A 46 -10.87 2.48 4.12
C PHE A 46 -12.29 3.01 4.37
N THR A 47 -12.39 4.25 4.84
CA THR A 47 -13.67 4.90 5.13
C THR A 47 -14.30 5.58 3.90
N GLY A 48 -13.67 5.48 2.73
CA GLY A 48 -14.05 6.18 1.50
C GLY A 48 -13.52 7.62 1.41
N SER A 49 -12.93 8.15 2.47
CA SER A 49 -12.17 9.41 2.46
C SER A 49 -10.69 9.14 2.70
N ALA A 50 -9.82 9.99 2.14
CA ALA A 50 -8.38 9.89 2.37
C ALA A 50 -8.02 10.33 3.80
N SER A 51 -7.34 9.46 4.54
CA SER A 51 -6.67 9.75 5.81
C SER A 51 -5.17 9.59 5.61
N ILE A 52 -4.37 10.58 6.02
CA ILE A 52 -2.92 10.57 5.80
C ILE A 52 -2.20 10.40 7.15
N SER A 53 -1.26 9.46 7.22
CA SER A 53 -0.33 9.30 8.34
C SER A 53 1.12 9.32 7.86
N LEU A 54 2.00 9.86 8.69
CA LEU A 54 3.45 9.73 8.51
C LEU A 54 3.92 8.44 9.19
N ASN A 55 4.71 7.66 8.47
CA ASN A 55 5.30 6.44 8.93
C ASN A 55 6.83 6.56 8.76
N HIS A 56 7.59 6.00 9.71
CA HIS A 56 9.04 5.94 9.61
C HIS A 56 9.45 4.48 9.44
N MET A 57 9.41 4.00 8.20
CA MET A 57 9.79 2.64 7.83
C MET A 57 11.17 2.65 7.16
N GLU A 58 11.79 1.47 7.06
CA GLU A 58 13.10 1.34 6.40
C GLU A 58 12.98 1.31 4.87
N MET A 59 11.83 0.89 4.34
CA MET A 59 11.64 0.70 2.90
C MET A 59 11.36 2.02 2.18
N ASP A 60 12.28 2.41 1.29
CA ASP A 60 12.06 3.49 0.34
C ASP A 60 11.21 3.03 -0.87
N PHE A 61 10.34 3.92 -1.35
CA PHE A 61 9.52 3.73 -2.55
C PHE A 61 9.83 4.80 -3.60
N ARG A 62 10.68 4.48 -4.58
CA ARG A 62 10.97 5.38 -5.71
C ARG A 62 10.02 5.24 -6.89
N GLN A 63 10.08 4.13 -7.62
CA GLN A 63 9.23 3.88 -8.80
C GLN A 63 8.27 2.73 -8.60
N THR A 64 8.72 1.66 -7.97
CA THR A 64 7.93 0.45 -7.77
C THR A 64 7.36 0.39 -6.37
N HIS A 65 6.08 0.04 -6.29
CA HIS A 65 5.33 -0.09 -5.05
C HIS A 65 4.19 -1.09 -5.27
N ALA A 66 3.98 -1.96 -4.29
CA ALA A 66 2.75 -2.73 -4.14
C ALA A 66 2.52 -3.06 -2.67
N ASN A 67 1.26 -3.15 -2.27
CA ASN A 67 0.86 -3.53 -0.93
C ASN A 67 -0.49 -4.24 -0.95
N ILE A 68 -0.83 -4.90 0.15
CA ILE A 68 -2.14 -5.51 0.34
C ILE A 68 -2.59 -5.42 1.79
N SER A 69 -3.90 -5.28 1.97
CA SER A 69 -4.56 -5.26 3.26
C SER A 69 -5.57 -6.40 3.41
N ASP A 70 -5.95 -6.69 4.65
CA ASP A 70 -7.07 -7.60 4.92
C ASP A 70 -8.43 -6.94 4.65
N SER A 71 -9.52 -7.68 4.82
CA SER A 71 -10.89 -7.17 4.64
C SER A 71 -11.29 -6.10 5.66
N SER A 72 -10.52 -5.95 6.74
CA SER A 72 -10.70 -4.93 7.77
C SER A 72 -9.82 -3.70 7.52
N GLY A 73 -9.08 -3.66 6.40
CA GLY A 73 -8.24 -2.52 6.01
C GLY A 73 -6.87 -2.49 6.68
N ASN A 74 -6.50 -3.52 7.44
CA ASN A 74 -5.18 -3.58 8.06
C ASN A 74 -4.14 -4.00 7.02
N LEU A 75 -3.02 -3.28 6.95
CA LEU A 75 -1.88 -3.65 6.12
C LEU A 75 -1.37 -5.06 6.50
N LEU A 76 -1.10 -5.89 5.49
CA LEU A 76 -0.54 -7.24 5.69
C LEU A 76 0.93 -7.28 5.29
N PHE A 77 1.24 -6.84 4.08
CA PHE A 77 2.59 -6.79 3.54
C PHE A 77 2.68 -5.83 2.36
N PHE A 78 3.91 -5.40 2.07
CA PHE A 78 4.20 -4.44 1.02
C PHE A 78 5.61 -4.64 0.45
N THR A 79 5.86 -4.07 -0.71
CA THR A 79 7.13 -4.20 -1.42
C THR A 79 7.40 -2.98 -2.28
N ASN A 80 8.68 -2.60 -2.35
CA ASN A 80 9.20 -1.69 -3.35
C ASN A 80 9.76 -2.44 -4.57
N GLY A 81 9.58 -3.75 -4.68
CA GLY A 81 10.12 -4.58 -5.77
C GLY A 81 11.54 -5.12 -5.54
N TYR A 82 12.24 -4.71 -4.48
CA TYR A 82 13.51 -5.32 -4.04
C TYR A 82 13.27 -6.42 -3.00
N TYR A 83 12.43 -6.13 -1.99
CA TYR A 83 12.06 -7.08 -0.94
C TYR A 83 10.60 -6.89 -0.49
N ILE A 84 10.06 -7.90 0.19
CA ILE A 84 8.73 -7.87 0.82
C ILE A 84 8.90 -7.63 2.32
N ALA A 85 8.22 -6.63 2.85
CA ALA A 85 8.11 -6.34 4.27
C ALA A 85 6.71 -6.70 4.80
N ASP A 86 6.64 -7.06 6.07
CA ASP A 86 5.39 -7.27 6.80
C ASP A 86 4.74 -5.94 7.22
N ALA A 87 3.62 -6.00 7.92
CA ALA A 87 2.89 -4.83 8.38
C ALA A 87 3.69 -3.92 9.36
N ASN A 88 4.74 -4.43 10.00
CA ASN A 88 5.61 -3.66 10.90
C ASN A 88 6.79 -3.03 10.15
N GLY A 89 6.94 -3.31 8.86
CA GLY A 89 8.06 -2.86 8.05
C GLY A 89 9.29 -3.77 8.09
N ASP A 90 9.21 -4.91 8.77
CA ASP A 90 10.30 -5.88 8.83
C ASP A 90 10.31 -6.76 7.58
N THR A 91 11.50 -7.10 7.08
CA THR A 91 11.62 -8.02 5.94
C THR A 91 11.01 -9.38 6.27
N MET A 92 10.08 -9.86 5.43
CA MET A 92 9.44 -11.15 5.63
C MET A 92 10.41 -12.31 5.44
N LEU A 93 10.13 -13.46 6.07
CA LEU A 93 10.83 -14.71 5.77
C LEU A 93 10.70 -15.05 4.28
N ASN A 94 11.83 -15.24 3.60
CA ASN A 94 11.92 -15.40 2.14
C ASN A 94 11.39 -14.19 1.34
N GLY A 95 11.35 -12.99 1.95
CA GLY A 95 10.93 -11.75 1.31
C GLY A 95 12.00 -11.12 0.42
N THR A 96 13.23 -11.60 0.44
CA THR A 96 14.34 -11.11 -0.41
C THR A 96 14.54 -11.98 -1.65
N GLY A 97 15.25 -11.46 -2.65
CA GLY A 97 15.58 -12.22 -3.85
C GLY A 97 14.39 -12.54 -4.77
N ILE A 98 13.27 -11.82 -4.58
CA ILE A 98 12.03 -11.99 -5.36
C ILE A 98 12.15 -11.50 -6.81
N ASN A 99 13.09 -10.58 -7.06
CA ASN A 99 13.34 -9.98 -8.38
C ASN A 99 14.86 -9.94 -8.66
N PRO A 100 15.51 -11.09 -8.85
CA PRO A 100 16.97 -11.17 -8.94
C PRO A 100 17.46 -10.60 -10.28
N SER A 101 18.17 -9.47 -10.22
CA SER A 101 18.89 -8.93 -11.37
C SER A 101 20.02 -8.00 -10.91
N THR A 102 21.01 -7.77 -11.78
CA THR A 102 22.04 -6.75 -11.53
C THR A 102 21.44 -5.37 -11.32
N PHE A 103 20.37 -5.04 -12.05
CA PHE A 103 19.69 -3.75 -11.94
C PHE A 103 19.02 -3.59 -10.58
N THR A 104 18.27 -4.60 -10.13
CA THR A 104 17.62 -4.61 -8.81
C THR A 104 18.62 -4.43 -7.68
N ASN A 105 19.80 -5.03 -7.79
CA ASN A 105 20.86 -4.91 -6.79
C ASN A 105 21.53 -3.52 -6.78
N MET A 106 21.52 -2.80 -7.91
CA MET A 106 22.03 -1.43 -7.97
C MET A 106 21.05 -0.41 -7.38
N PHE A 107 19.76 -0.75 -7.31
CA PHE A 107 18.68 0.17 -6.95
C PHE A 107 17.68 -0.47 -5.95
N PRO A 108 18.13 -0.79 -4.72
CA PRO A 108 17.31 -1.52 -3.74
C PRO A 108 16.15 -0.70 -3.13
N ASP A 109 16.05 0.59 -3.46
CA ASP A 109 15.13 1.61 -2.92
C ASP A 109 13.85 1.79 -3.75
N GLY A 110 13.47 0.78 -4.54
CA GLY A 110 12.26 0.83 -5.36
C GLY A 110 12.50 1.22 -6.82
N LEU A 111 13.71 0.94 -7.32
CA LEU A 111 14.23 1.01 -8.69
C LEU A 111 14.29 2.42 -9.34
N THR A 112 15.52 2.94 -9.57
CA THR A 112 16.01 3.81 -10.68
C THR A 112 17.53 3.86 -10.64
#